data_AF-A0A8S3DEF6-F1
#
_entry.id   AF-A0A8S3DEF6-F1
#
_cell.length_a   1.000
_cell.length_b   1.000
_cell.length_c   1.000
_cell.angle_alpha   90.00
_cell.angle_beta   90.00
_cell.angle_gamma   90.00
#
_symmetry.space_group_name_H-M   'P 1'
#
loop_
_entity.id
_entity.type
_entity.pdbx_description
1 polymer ?
#
loop_
_entity_poly.entity_id
_entity_poly.type
_entity_poly.pdbx_seq_one_letter_code
_entity_poly.pdbx_strand_id
1 'polypeptide(L)' 'LAMGSSKSWQDILKVLTDEDRLESKAILDFFEPLHTWLKAENLARGYPVGWM' A
#
# COMPACT_ATOMS: atom_id res chain seq x y z
N LEU A 1 1.13 21.93 -12.67
CA LEU A 1 -0.07 21.05 -12.65
C LEU A 1 -0.75 21.15 -14.00
N ALA A 2 -0.25 20.46 -15.03
CA ALA A 2 -0.73 20.64 -16.40
C ALA A 2 -0.74 19.32 -17.18
N MET A 3 -1.27 18.25 -16.58
CA MET A 3 -1.63 17.04 -17.30
C MET A 3 -3.09 16.76 -16.96
N GLY A 4 -3.98 17.34 -17.75
CA GLY A 4 -5.39 16.93 -17.81
C GLY A 4 -5.51 15.50 -18.35
N SER A 5 -6.75 15.04 -18.50
CA SER A 5 -7.21 13.67 -18.83
C SER A 5 -6.70 13.04 -20.14
N SER A 6 -5.57 13.49 -20.68
CA SER A 6 -5.01 13.11 -21.99
C SER A 6 -4.08 11.90 -21.94
N LYS A 7 -3.64 11.46 -20.76
CA LYS A 7 -2.81 10.26 -20.57
C LYS A 7 -3.50 9.24 -19.68
N SER A 8 -3.31 7.96 -19.96
CA SER A 8 -3.85 6.91 -19.10
C SER A 8 -3.22 7.02 -17.70
N TRP A 9 -3.97 6.66 -16.66
CA TRP A 9 -3.46 6.67 -15.28
C TRP A 9 -2.22 5.78 -15.12
N GLN A 10 -2.05 4.78 -16.00
CA GLN A 10 -0.88 3.89 -16.08
C GLN A 10 0.36 4.63 -16.60
N ASP A 11 0.20 5.52 -17.60
CA ASP A 11 1.30 6.33 -18.11
C ASP A 11 1.82 7.31 -17.06
N ILE A 12 0.91 7.88 -16.26
CA ILE A 12 1.26 8.79 -15.18
C ILE A 12 1.96 8.04 -14.04
N LEU A 13 1.44 6.86 -13.66
CA LEU A 13 2.05 6.01 -12.65
C LEU A 13 3.48 5.62 -13.05
N LYS A 14 3.66 5.16 -14.30
CA LYS A 14 4.97 4.78 -14.83
C LYS A 14 5.99 5.92 -14.84
N VAL A 15 5.58 7.14 -15.17
CA VAL A 15 6.47 8.32 -15.12
C VAL A 15 6.89 8.67 -13.69
N LEU A 16 6.04 8.37 -12.70
CA LEU A 16 6.28 8.74 -11.30
C LEU A 16 7.04 7.67 -10.51
N THR A 17 6.84 6.40 -10.83
CA THR A 17 7.44 5.28 -10.10
C THR A 17 8.57 4.60 -10.85
N ASP A 18 8.74 4.89 -12.15
CA ASP A 18 9.59 4.13 -13.10
C ASP A 18 9.26 2.62 -13.15
N GLU A 19 8.14 2.23 -12.55
CA GLU A 19 7.64 0.85 -12.49
C GLU A 19 6.50 0.66 -13.51
N ASP A 20 6.58 -0.43 -14.27
CA ASP A 20 5.58 -0.85 -15.26
C ASP A 20 4.60 -1.90 -14.71
N ARG A 21 4.72 -2.25 -13.42
CA ARG A 21 3.87 -3.19 -12.70
C ARG A 21 3.32 -2.53 -11.44
N LEU A 22 2.08 -2.87 -11.09
CA LEU A 22 1.48 -2.45 -9.83
C LEU A 22 2.15 -3.24 -8.69
N GLU A 23 3.29 -2.77 -8.19
CA GLU A 23 3.95 -3.40 -7.05
C GLU A 23 3.32 -2.91 -5.75
N SER A 24 2.69 -3.82 -5.01
CA SER A 24 2.13 -3.52 -3.68
C SER A 24 3.22 -3.27 -2.62
N LYS A 25 4.49 -3.44 -3.01
CA LYS A 25 5.65 -3.39 -2.12
C LYS A 25 5.81 -2.05 -1.42
N ALA A 26 5.67 -0.93 -2.13
CA ALA A 26 5.79 0.39 -1.52
C ALA A 26 4.75 0.65 -0.42
N ILE A 27 3.51 0.16 -0.62
CA ILE A 27 2.45 0.26 0.38
C ILE A 27 2.75 -0.65 1.57
N LEU A 28 3.22 -1.88 1.31
CA LEU A 28 3.59 -2.82 2.36
C LEU A 28 4.75 -2.29 3.21
N ASP A 29 5.79 -1.75 2.57
CA ASP A 29 6.97 -1.18 3.24
C ASP A 29 6.57 0.06 4.06
N PHE A 30 5.69 0.91 3.53
CA PHE A 30 5.16 2.08 4.26
C PHE A 30 4.42 1.68 5.55
N PHE A 31 3.63 0.60 5.52
CA PHE A 31 2.84 0.13 6.65
C PHE A 31 3.52 -0.94 7.52
N GLU A 32 4.75 -1.37 7.18
CA GLU A 32 5.46 -2.45 7.87
C GLU A 32 5.61 -2.24 9.39
N PRO A 33 5.97 -1.04 9.89
CA PRO A 33 6.06 -0.81 11.33
C PRO A 33 4.70 -0.92 12.03
N LEU A 34 3.65 -0.38 11.42
CA LEU A 34 2.29 -0.43 11.97
C LEU A 34 1.75 -1.86 12.00
N HIS A 35 1.98 -2.61 10.93
CA HIS A 35 1.58 -4.01 10.82
C HIS A 35 2.25 -4.88 11.89
N THR A 36 3.55 -4.67 12.14
CA THR A 36 4.28 -5.35 13.20
C THR A 36 3.69 -5.05 14.58
N TRP A 37 3.39 -3.77 14.87
CA TRP A 37 2.78 -3.38 16.13
C TRP A 37 1.38 -3.99 16.32
N LEU A 38 0.53 -3.91 15.29
CA LEU A 38 -0.84 -4.45 15.35
C LEU A 38 -0.86 -5.96 15.59
N LYS A 39 0.08 -6.72 15.01
CA LYS A 39 0.21 -8.16 15.26
C LYS A 39 0.53 -8.45 16.73
N ALA A 40 1.45 -7.72 17.32
CA ALA A 40 1.82 -7.89 18.72
C ALA A 40 0.66 -7.53 19.66
N GLU A 41 -0.03 -6.42 19.38
CA GLU A 41 -1.15 -5.95 20.20
C GLU A 41 -2.36 -6.87 20.12
N ASN A 42 -2.73 -7.32 18.92
CA ASN A 42 -3.83 -8.27 18.74
C ASN A 42 -3.56 -9.59 19.46
N LEU A 43 -2.32 -10.07 19.45
CA LEU A 43 -1.91 -11.27 20.19
C LEU A 43 -1.99 -11.04 21.71
N ALA A 44 -1.47 -9.91 22.21
CA ALA A 44 -1.47 -9.58 23.62
C ALA A 44 -2.89 -9.43 24.19
N ARG A 45 -3.82 -8.91 23.38
CA ARG A 45 -5.22 -8.71 23.79
C ARG A 45 -6.14 -9.88 23.45
N GLY A 46 -5.64 -10.87 22.72
CA GLY A 46 -6.46 -12.00 22.25
C GLY A 46 -7.57 -11.58 21.29
N TYR A 47 -7.37 -10.52 20.51
CA TYR A 47 -8.38 -10.07 19.56
C TYR A 47 -8.50 -11.05 18.38
N PRO A 48 -9.72 -11.53 18.06
CA PRO A 48 -9.92 -12.36 16.90
C PRO A 48 -9.61 -11.54 15.64
N VAL A 49 -8.73 -12.08 14.81
CA VAL A 49 -8.44 -11.51 13.49
C VAL A 49 -9.44 -12.10 12.51
N GLY A 50 -10.19 -11.22 11.82
CA GLY A 50 -11.28 -11.61 10.93
C GLY A 50 -12.65 -11.41 11.58
N TRP A 51 -13.67 -12.06 11.03
CA TRP A 51 -15.09 -11.80 11.35
C TRP A 51 -15.89 -13.08 11.64
N MET A 52 -15.23 -14.16 12.06
CA MET A 52 -15.91 -15.40 12.48
C MET A 52 -16.28 -15.37 13.96
#